data_AF-A0A3S5DMK4-F1
#
_entry.id   AF-A0A3S5DMK4-F1
#
_cell.length_a   1.000
_cell.length_b   1.000
_cell.length_c   1.000
_cell.angle_alpha   90.00
_cell.angle_beta   90.00
_cell.angle_gamma   90.00
#
_symmetry.space_group_name_H-M   'P 1'
#
loop_
_entity.id
_entity.type
_entity.pdbx_description
1 polymer ?
#
loop_
_entity_poly.entity_id
_entity_poly.type
_entity_poly.pdbx_seq_one_letter_code
_entity_poly.pdbx_strand_id
1 'polypeptide(L)' 'MILPGDRLLLAGHDYLVTAVGKGVQQALFELGHLTLVFDGDLKPCHTGAIHLSGPVPKLHDLHGNLVIEEGRP' A
#
# COMPACT_ATOMS: atom_id res chain seq x y z
N MET A 1 9.54 7.86 -1.05
CA MET A 1 9.26 6.85 -2.08
C MET A 1 8.72 5.63 -1.37
N ILE A 2 7.61 5.06 -1.82
CA ILE A 2 7.05 3.85 -1.20
C ILE A 2 7.88 2.64 -1.60
N LEU A 3 8.35 1.87 -0.62
CA LEU A 3 9.24 0.73 -0.81
C LEU A 3 8.74 -0.50 -0.02
N PRO A 4 9.11 -1.72 -0.46
CA PRO A 4 8.98 -2.89 0.39
C PRO A 4 9.67 -2.68 1.75
N GLY A 5 8.98 -3.00 2.84
CA GLY A 5 9.42 -2.71 4.20
C GLY A 5 8.71 -1.51 4.85
N ASP A 6 8.11 -0.62 4.07
CA ASP A 6 7.29 0.48 4.58
C ASP A 6 6.02 -0.02 5.27
N ARG A 7 5.40 0.88 6.03
CA ARG A 7 4.17 0.63 6.79
C ARG A 7 3.04 1.46 6.20
N LEU A 8 1.89 0.83 5.97
CA LEU A 8 0.67 1.51 5.52
C LEU A 8 -0.40 1.34 6.59
N LEU A 9 -0.86 2.45 7.16
CA LEU A 9 -2.00 2.45 8.07
C LEU A 9 -3.28 2.73 7.29
N LEU A 10 -4.24 1.81 7.41
CA LEU A 10 -5.56 1.91 6.82
C LEU A 10 -6.58 1.34 7.80
N ALA A 11 -7.63 2.10 8.13
CA ALA A 11 -8.70 1.64 9.03
C ALA A 11 -8.17 1.11 10.39
N GLY A 12 -7.15 1.77 10.95
CA GLY A 12 -6.52 1.36 12.21
C GLY A 12 -5.66 0.08 12.14
N HIS A 13 -5.51 -0.51 10.95
CA HIS A 13 -4.63 -1.65 10.71
C HIS A 13 -3.29 -1.18 10.17
N ASP A 14 -2.22 -1.77 10.69
CA ASP A 14 -0.85 -1.58 10.23
C ASP A 14 -0.49 -2.72 9.25
N TYR A 15 -0.31 -2.36 7.99
CA TYR A 15 0.06 -3.26 6.90
C TYR A 15 1.54 -3.11 6.56
N LEU A 16 2.25 -4.23 6.47
CA LEU A 16 3.60 -4.26 5.90
C LEU A 16 3.52 -4.23 4.36
N VAL A 17 4.22 -3.30 3.73
CA VAL A 17 4.40 -3.28 2.28
C VAL A 17 5.36 -4.39 1.86
N THR A 18 4.88 -5.35 1.08
CA THR A 18 5.68 -6.52 0.64
C THR A 18 6.22 -6.36 -0.78
N ALA A 19 5.53 -5.63 -1.65
CA ALA A 19 5.97 -5.33 -3.01
C ALA A 19 5.40 -4.00 -3.51
N VAL A 20 6.14 -3.32 -4.38
CA VAL A 20 5.73 -2.03 -4.98
C VAL A 20 6.01 -2.06 -6.49
N GLY A 21 4.98 -1.77 -7.28
CA GLY A 21 5.10 -1.61 -8.72
C GLY A 21 5.80 -0.30 -9.10
N LYS A 22 6.58 -0.33 -10.20
CA LYS A 22 7.40 0.81 -10.64
C LYS A 22 6.62 2.09 -11.00
N GLY A 23 5.32 1.96 -11.30
CA GLY A 23 4.42 3.06 -11.65
C GLY A 23 3.62 3.63 -10.48
N VAL A 24 3.71 3.05 -9.27
CA VAL A 24 2.97 3.49 -8.09
C VAL A 24 3.23 4.97 -7.77
N GLN A 25 4.50 5.37 -7.77
CA GLN A 25 4.88 6.75 -7.43
C GLN A 25 4.30 7.77 -8.41
N GLN A 26 4.34 7.45 -9.71
CA GLN A 26 3.78 8.32 -10.74
C GLN A 26 2.24 8.40 -10.60
N ALA A 27 1.57 7.25 -10.46
CA ALA A 27 0.11 7.20 -10.29
C ALA A 27 -0.37 7.96 -9.06
N LEU A 28 0.37 7.87 -7.95
CA LEU A 28 0.05 8.61 -6.72
C LEU A 28 0.23 10.13 -6.91
N PHE A 29 1.36 10.58 -7.46
CA PHE A 29 1.62 12.03 -7.57
C PHE A 29 0.85 12.73 -8.69
N GLU A 30 0.60 12.04 -9.81
CA GLU A 30 -0.11 12.65 -10.94
C GLU A 30 -1.63 12.55 -10.80
N LEU A 31 -2.14 11.47 -10.19
CA LEU A 31 -3.57 11.16 -10.19
C LEU A 31 -4.17 10.96 -8.79
N GLY A 32 -3.36 10.89 -7.73
CA GLY A 32 -3.82 10.50 -6.40
C GLY A 32 -4.32 9.05 -6.35
N HIS A 33 -3.86 8.18 -7.26
CA HIS A 33 -4.38 6.83 -7.42
C HIS A 33 -3.41 5.77 -6.86
N LEU A 34 -3.96 4.80 -6.14
CA LEU A 34 -3.24 3.63 -5.61
C LEU A 34 -4.09 2.37 -5.77
N THR A 35 -3.47 1.28 -6.20
CA THR A 35 -4.06 -0.07 -6.13
C THR A 35 -3.41 -0.83 -4.99
N LEU A 36 -4.17 -1.10 -3.93
CA LEU A 36 -3.73 -1.89 -2.78
C LEU A 36 -4.17 -3.35 -2.96
N VAL A 37 -3.23 -4.28 -2.83
CA VAL A 37 -3.44 -5.73 -2.98
C VAL A 37 -3.10 -6.41 -1.66
N PHE A 38 -4.06 -7.09 -1.06
CA PHE A 38 -3.93 -7.68 0.29
C PHE A 38 -3.64 -9.19 0.23
N ASP A 39 -2.51 -9.57 -0.37
CA ASP A 39 -2.09 -10.97 -0.56
C ASP A 39 -0.71 -11.28 0.03
N GLY A 40 0.06 -10.26 0.42
CA GLY A 40 1.43 -10.39 0.93
C GLY A 40 2.46 -10.86 -0.10
N ASP A 41 2.14 -10.83 -1.41
CA ASP A 41 3.08 -11.29 -2.43
C ASP A 41 4.33 -10.41 -2.51
N LEU A 42 5.45 -11.04 -2.84
CA LEU A 42 6.77 -10.37 -2.95
C LEU A 42 7.04 -9.80 -4.34
N LYS A 43 6.08 -9.90 -5.26
CA LYS A 43 6.17 -9.39 -6.63
C LYS A 43 4.88 -8.65 -6.97
N PRO A 44 4.96 -7.42 -7.50
CA PRO A 44 3.78 -6.68 -7.86
C PRO A 44 3.09 -7.32 -9.08
N CYS A 45 1.77 -7.49 -9.02
CA CYS A 45 0.99 -8.06 -10.11
C CYS A 45 0.89 -7.12 -11.33
N HIS A 46 1.02 -5.80 -11.13
CA HIS A 46 1.14 -4.80 -12.19
C HIS A 46 1.89 -3.55 -11.73
N THR A 47 2.18 -2.64 -12.67
CA THR A 47 3.05 -1.46 -12.44
C THR A 47 2.52 -0.50 -11.38
N GLY A 48 1.20 -0.36 -11.24
CA GLY A 48 0.56 0.51 -10.24
C GLY A 48 0.14 -0.18 -8.92
N ALA A 49 0.56 -1.43 -8.67
CA ALA A 49 0.13 -2.18 -7.48
C ALA A 49 1.09 -2.01 -6.29
N ILE A 50 0.53 -1.94 -5.09
CA ILE A 50 1.22 -2.12 -3.81
C ILE A 50 0.65 -3.38 -3.17
N HIS A 51 1.52 -4.34 -2.85
CA HIS A 51 1.13 -5.55 -2.12
C HIS A 51 1.37 -5.35 -0.63
N LEU A 52 0.40 -5.79 0.17
CA LEU A 52 0.33 -5.60 1.61
C LEU A 52 0.15 -6.95 2.30
N SER A 53 0.94 -7.21 3.34
CA SER A 53 0.70 -8.33 4.24
C SER A 53 -0.31 -7.94 5.31
N GLY A 54 -1.39 -8.71 5.42
CA GLY A 54 -2.44 -8.49 6.41
C GLY A 54 -3.82 -8.92 5.90
N PRO A 55 -4.87 -8.73 6.72
CA PRO A 55 -6.23 -9.08 6.33
C PRO A 55 -6.80 -8.11 5.30
N VAL A 56 -7.65 -8.61 4.40
CA VAL A 56 -8.49 -7.76 3.55
C VAL A 56 -9.41 -6.94 4.47
N PRO A 57 -9.37 -5.60 4.42
CA PRO A 57 -10.20 -4.76 5.28
C PRO A 57 -11.68 -4.89 4.88
N LYS A 58 -12.58 -4.80 5.87
CA LYS A 58 -14.02 -4.74 5.58
C LYS A 58 -14.40 -3.31 5.22
N LEU A 59 -15.35 -3.16 4.30
CA LEU A 59 -15.77 -1.83 3.82
C LEU A 59 -16.23 -0.88 4.93
N HIS A 60 -16.91 -1.39 5.96
CA HIS A 60 -17.36 -0.55 7.08
C HIS A 60 -16.21 -0.04 7.98
N ASP A 61 -15.06 -0.72 7.96
CA ASP A 61 -13.87 -0.30 8.70
C ASP A 61 -13.10 0.79 7.95
N LEU A 62 -13.30 0.92 6.63
CA LEU A 62 -12.61 1.88 5.76
C LEU A 62 -13.10 3.32 5.93
N HIS A 63 -12.81 3.93 7.08
CA HIS A 63 -13.04 5.34 7.37
C HIS A 63 -11.80 6.00 7.97
N GLY A 64 -11.74 7.33 7.92
CA GLY A 64 -10.62 8.10 8.46
C GLY A 64 -9.46 8.25 7.46
N ASN A 65 -8.24 8.10 7.95
CA ASN A 65 -7.03 8.41 7.19
C ASN A 65 -6.39 7.15 6.59
N LEU A 66 -5.81 7.32 5.40
CA LEU A 66 -4.77 6.46 4.85
C LEU A 66 -3.43 7.14 5.11
N VAL A 67 -2.54 6.47 5.85
CA VAL A 67 -1.21 7.00 6.17
C VAL A 67 -0.15 6.05 5.63
N ILE A 68 0.86 6.59 4.97
CA ILE A 68 2.01 5.84 4.48
C ILE A 68 3.21 6.30 5.29
N GLU A 69 3.72 5.41 6.13
CA GLU A 69 4.91 5.63 6.93
C GLU A 69 6.10 5.01 6.21
N GLU A 70 6.90 5.87 5.56
CA GLU A 70 8.16 5.47 4.95
C GLU A 70 9.10 5.00 6.07
N GLY A 71 9.67 3.81 5.92
CA GLY A 71 10.73 3.33 6.78
C GLY A 71 11.90 4.31 6.67
N ARG A 72 12.17 5.05 7.75
CA ARG A 72 13.36 5.93 7.79
C ARG A 72 14.60 5.06 7.52
N PRO A 73 15.59 5.60 6.78
CA PRO A 73 16.80 4.86 6.38
C PRO A 73 17.57 4.28 7.56
#